data_AF-A0A950ERH4-F1
#
_entry.id   AF-A0A950ERH4-F1
#
_cell.length_a   1.000
_cell.length_b   1.000
_cell.length_c   1.000
_cell.angle_alpha   90.00
_cell.angle_beta   90.00
_cell.angle_gamma   90.00
#
_symmetry.space_group_name_H-M   'P 1'
#
loop_
_entity.id
_entity.type
_entity.pdbx_description
1 polymer ?
#
loop_
_entity_poly.entity_id
_entity_poly.type
_entity_poly.pdbx_seq_one_letter_code
_entity_poly.pdbx_strand_id
1 'polypeptide(L)'
;LVNVSGAAVMKSAHNVDGAQKFLAYLVSERAQKLMAQNHISYEYPLRPGVASDPINKPFDQLKPPALTIQQLGDDSQAGKLLRQAGLL
;
A
#
# COMPACT_ATOMS: atom_id res chain seq x y z
N LEU A 1 2.03 -12.78 -1.34
CA LEU A 1 0.99 -11.84 -1.80
C LEU A 1 1.63 -10.45 -1.89
N VAL A 2 1.18 -9.58 -2.79
CA VAL A 2 1.49 -8.13 -2.68
C VAL A 2 0.25 -7.45 -2.17
N ASN A 3 0.32 -6.88 -0.96
CA ASN A 3 -0.70 -5.98 -0.44
C ASN A 3 -0.24 -4.53 -0.69
N VAL A 4 -1.17 -3.63 -0.96
CA VAL A 4 -0.88 -2.25 -1.35
C VAL A 4 -1.60 -1.29 -0.43
N SER A 5 -0.83 -0.44 0.26
CA SER A 5 -1.33 0.70 1.01
C SER A 5 -1.94 1.73 0.05
N GLY A 6 -3.24 2.01 0.19
CA GLY A 6 -3.98 2.96 -0.64
C GLY A 6 -4.38 4.23 0.11
N ALA A 7 -4.58 5.32 -0.63
CA ALA A 7 -5.13 6.57 -0.09
C ALA A 7 -6.15 7.17 -1.09
N ALA A 8 -7.21 7.79 -0.57
CA ALA A 8 -8.30 8.35 -1.37
C ALA A 8 -8.86 9.64 -0.78
N VAL A 9 -9.39 10.52 -1.63
CA VAL A 9 -10.16 11.70 -1.21
C VAL A 9 -11.62 11.31 -1.09
N MET A 10 -12.23 11.58 0.06
CA MET A 10 -13.66 11.38 0.28
C MET A 10 -14.49 12.32 -0.60
N LYS A 11 -15.57 11.82 -1.19
CA LYS A 11 -16.53 12.65 -1.96
C LYS A 11 -17.14 13.80 -1.13
N SER A 12 -17.23 13.62 0.19
CA SER A 12 -17.74 14.61 1.15
C SER A 12 -16.68 15.56 1.69
N ALA A 13 -15.45 15.55 1.16
CA ALA A 13 -14.38 16.39 1.70
C ALA A 13 -14.71 17.88 1.56
N HIS A 14 -14.62 18.62 2.68
CA HIS A 14 -14.84 20.07 2.69
C HIS A 14 -13.69 20.87 2.03
N ASN A 15 -12.53 20.24 1.87
CA ASN A 15 -11.36 20.83 1.21
C ASN A 15 -10.77 19.82 0.21
N VAL A 16 -11.45 19.66 -0.93
CA VAL A 16 -11.04 18.72 -1.98
C VAL A 16 -9.67 19.10 -2.55
N ASP A 17 -9.42 20.38 -2.82
CA ASP A 17 -8.16 20.84 -3.41
C ASP A 17 -6.95 20.53 -2.51
N GLY A 18 -7.07 20.79 -1.20
CA GLY A 18 -6.04 20.45 -0.23
C GLY A 18 -5.82 18.93 -0.14
N ALA A 19 -6.89 18.14 -0.14
CA ALA A 19 -6.81 16.69 -0.10
C ALA A 19 -6.14 16.11 -1.35
N GLN A 20 -6.45 16.63 -2.54
CA GLN A 20 -5.80 16.24 -3.79
C GLN A 20 -4.31 16.59 -3.80
N LYS A 21 -3.94 17.79 -3.33
CA LYS A 21 -2.53 18.18 -3.15
C LYS A 21 -1.80 17.26 -2.18
N PHE A 22 -2.47 16.83 -1.11
CA PHE A 22 -1.90 15.88 -0.15
C PHE A 22 -1.67 14.50 -0.77
N LEU A 23 -2.64 13.93 -1.50
CA LEU A 23 -2.42 12.67 -2.21
C LEU A 23 -1.29 12.77 -3.25
N ALA A 24 -1.25 13.87 -4.01
CA ALA A 24 -0.17 14.16 -4.95
C ALA A 24 1.20 14.24 -4.25
N TYR A 25 1.24 14.82 -3.05
CA TYR A 25 2.45 14.85 -2.23
C TYR A 25 2.86 13.44 -1.79
N LEU A 26 1.95 12.60 -1.31
CA LEU A 26 2.26 11.23 -0.85
C LEU A 26 2.92 10.37 -1.94
N VAL A 27 2.49 10.52 -3.19
CA VAL A 27 3.06 9.80 -4.35
C VAL A 27 4.21 10.55 -5.04
N SER A 28 4.61 11.71 -4.51
CA SER A 28 5.75 12.47 -5.03
C SER A 28 7.08 11.75 -4.75
N GLU A 29 8.12 12.10 -5.51
CA GLU A 29 9.45 11.56 -5.29
C GLU A 29 9.98 11.83 -3.89
N ARG A 30 9.76 13.05 -3.41
CA ARG A 30 10.21 13.48 -2.08
C ARG A 30 9.58 12.62 -0.99
N ALA A 31 8.26 12.48 -1.01
CA ALA A 31 7.57 11.71 0.03
C ALA A 31 7.93 10.22 -0.05
N GLN A 32 7.99 9.64 -1.25
CA GLN A 32 8.33 8.23 -1.44
C GLN A 32 9.78 7.93 -1.02
N LYS A 33 10.73 8.84 -1.28
CA LYS A 33 12.11 8.73 -0.76
C LYS A 33 12.14 8.79 0.77
N LEU A 34 11.42 9.74 1.37
CA LEU A 34 11.32 9.84 2.83
C LEU A 34 10.74 8.57 3.46
N MET A 35 9.69 7.99 2.86
CA MET A 35 9.09 6.73 3.34
C MET A 35 10.06 5.55 3.22
N ALA A 36 10.78 5.44 2.10
CA ALA A 36 11.75 4.37 1.88
C ALA A 36 12.98 4.47 2.80
N GLN A 37 13.35 5.67 3.24
CA GLN A 37 14.56 5.95 4.02
C GLN A 37 14.30 6.11 5.53
N ASN A 38 13.04 6.12 5.98
CA ASN A 38 12.74 6.39 7.38
C ASN A 38 13.10 5.23 8.33
N HIS A 39 13.41 4.04 7.80
CA HIS A 39 13.75 2.84 8.57
C HIS A 39 12.69 2.45 9.62
N ILE A 40 11.41 2.78 9.36
CA ILE A 40 10.28 2.47 10.25
C ILE A 40 9.35 1.45 9.58
N SER A 41 8.91 1.74 8.35
CA SER A 41 7.90 0.90 7.67
C SER A 41 8.49 -0.29 6.93
N TYR A 42 9.71 -0.11 6.38
CA TYR A 42 10.32 -1.06 5.46
C TYR A 42 9.41 -1.49 4.30
N GLU A 43 8.50 -0.62 3.87
CA GLU A 43 7.64 -0.85 2.71
C GLU A 43 8.40 -0.66 1.39
N TYR A 44 7.82 -1.20 0.31
CA TYR A 44 8.34 -1.00 -1.04
C TYR A 44 7.69 0.25 -1.65
N PRO A 45 8.45 1.32 -1.96
CA PRO A 45 7.91 2.46 -2.67
C PRO A 45 7.47 2.03 -4.07
N LEU A 46 6.28 2.46 -4.49
CA LEU A 46 5.73 2.10 -5.81
C LEU A 46 6.06 3.13 -6.90
N ARG A 47 6.59 4.30 -6.52
CA ARG A 47 6.95 5.32 -7.50
C ARG A 47 8.18 4.89 -8.32
N PRO A 48 8.10 4.92 -9.66
CA PRO A 48 9.27 4.67 -10.50
C PRO A 48 10.46 5.56 -10.13
N GLY A 49 11.66 4.98 -10.14
CA GLY A 49 12.91 5.68 -9.82
C GLY A 49 13.19 5.91 -8.34
N VAL A 50 12.31 5.44 -7.42
CA VAL A 50 12.60 5.43 -5.98
C VAL A 50 12.94 4.01 -5.55
N ALA A 51 14.16 3.81 -5.06
CA ALA A 51 14.59 2.51 -4.54
C ALA A 51 14.00 2.26 -3.15
N SER A 52 13.72 1.00 -2.84
CA SER A 52 13.41 0.55 -1.48
C SER A 52 14.65 0.62 -0.59
N ASP A 53 14.44 0.48 0.72
CA ASP A 53 15.52 0.25 1.68
C ASP A 53 16.39 -0.96 1.25
N PRO A 54 17.73 -0.88 1.32
CA PRO A 54 18.62 -2.01 1.02
C PRO A 54 18.42 -3.25 1.89
N ILE A 55 17.83 -3.13 3.08
CA ILE A 55 17.51 -4.28 3.93
C ILE A 55 16.38 -5.14 3.33
N ASN A 56 15.53 -4.53 2.50
CA ASN A 56 14.45 -5.24 1.84
C ASN A 56 15.03 -6.12 0.73
N LYS A 57 14.47 -7.32 0.61
CA LYS A 57 14.73 -8.17 -0.55
C LYS A 57 14.33 -7.40 -1.83
N PRO A 58 15.15 -7.35 -2.89
CA PRO A 58 14.79 -6.64 -4.11
C PRO A 58 13.40 -7.04 -4.63
N PHE A 59 12.59 -6.05 -5.01
CA PHE A 59 11.18 -6.25 -5.32
C PHE A 59 10.96 -7.26 -6.48
N ASP A 60 11.84 -7.24 -7.48
CA ASP A 60 11.84 -8.14 -8.63
C ASP A 60 12.22 -9.60 -8.28
N GLN A 61 12.82 -9.82 -7.11
CA GLN A 61 13.14 -11.15 -6.59
C GLN A 61 12.03 -11.71 -5.68
N LEU A 62 10.98 -10.94 -5.44
CA LEU A 62 9.77 -11.44 -4.77
C LEU A 62 9.04 -12.40 -5.71
N LYS A 63 8.40 -13.43 -5.13
CA LYS A 63 7.59 -14.40 -5.87
C LYS A 63 6.16 -14.41 -5.33
N PRO A 64 5.42 -13.30 -5.42
CA PRO A 64 4.03 -13.28 -4.97
C PRO A 64 3.16 -14.16 -5.87
N PRO A 65 2.06 -14.72 -5.35
CA PRO A 65 1.03 -15.32 -6.20
C PRO A 65 0.46 -14.28 -7.15
N ALA A 66 0.06 -14.72 -8.34
CA ALA A 66 -0.59 -13.87 -9.35
C ALA A 66 -2.04 -13.59 -8.93
N LEU A 67 -2.22 -12.68 -7.98
CA LEU A 67 -3.51 -12.20 -7.49
C LEU A 67 -3.60 -10.69 -7.72
N THR A 68 -4.70 -10.23 -8.30
CA THR A 68 -5.02 -8.81 -8.38
C THR A 68 -5.66 -8.32 -7.08
N ILE A 69 -5.61 -7.01 -6.82
CA ILE A 69 -6.31 -6.41 -5.67
C ILE A 69 -7.83 -6.67 -5.77
N GLN A 70 -8.39 -6.69 -6.98
CA GLN A 70 -9.79 -7.00 -7.21
C GLN A 70 -10.13 -8.45 -6.83
N GLN A 71 -9.20 -9.39 -7.03
CA GLN A 71 -9.38 -10.79 -6.63
C GLN A 71 -9.26 -10.97 -5.11
N LEU A 72 -8.48 -10.14 -4.41
CA LEU A 72 -8.43 -10.14 -2.94
C LEU A 72 -9.77 -9.69 -2.33
N GLY A 73 -10.44 -8.74 -2.97
CA GLY A 73 -11.75 -8.25 -2.52
C GLY A 73 -11.64 -7.43 -1.24
N ASP A 74 -12.58 -7.65 -0.31
CA ASP A 74 -12.80 -6.88 0.91
C ASP A 74 -12.57 -7.69 2.19
N ASP A 75 -11.84 -8.81 2.08
CA ASP A 75 -11.57 -9.77 3.15
C ASP A 75 -12.81 -10.45 3.76
N SER A 76 -14.03 -10.22 3.24
CA SER A 76 -15.27 -10.78 3.82
C SER A 76 -15.30 -12.31 3.80
N GLN A 77 -14.81 -12.92 2.71
CA GLN A 77 -14.70 -14.37 2.58
C GLN A 77 -13.69 -14.95 3.56
N ALA A 78 -12.52 -14.32 3.70
CA ALA A 78 -11.49 -14.73 4.66
C ALA A 78 -12.03 -14.61 6.10
N GLY A 79 -12.69 -13.50 6.43
CA GLY A 79 -13.32 -13.29 7.73
C GLY A 79 -14.40 -14.32 8.07
N LYS A 80 -15.18 -14.78 7.09
CA LYS A 80 -16.16 -15.86 7.28
C LYS A 80 -15.47 -17.18 7.65
N LEU A 81 -14.39 -17.54 6.94
CA LEU A 81 -13.63 -18.77 7.21
C LEU A 81 -12.97 -18.74 8.58
N LEU A 82 -12.40 -17.59 8.99
CA LEU A 82 -11.82 -17.43 10.32
C LEU A 82 -12.85 -17.67 11.44
N ARG A 83 -14.06 -17.13 11.30
CA ARG A 83 -15.17 -17.40 12.25
C ARG A 83 -15.59 -18.87 12.27
N GLN A 84 -15.70 -19.50 11.11
CA GLN A 84 -16.03 -20.93 11.03
C GLN A 84 -14.97 -21.82 11.69
N ALA A 85 -13.71 -21.41 11.63
CA ALA A 85 -12.59 -22.09 12.28
C ALA A 85 -12.45 -21.75 13.78
N GLY A 86 -13.27 -20.85 14.33
CA GLY A 86 -13.16 -20.40 15.73
C GLY A 86 -11.92 -19.55 16.02
N LEU A 87 -11.35 -18.89 15.01
CA LEU A 87 -10.18 -18.03 15.14
C LEU A 87 -10.54 -16.55 15.35
N LEU A 88 -11.82 -16.19 15.13
CA LEU A 88 -12.44 -14.89 15.34
C LEU A 88 -13.91 -15.05 15.74
#